data_AF-A0A8J5CGM5-F1
#
_entry.id   AF-A0A8J5CGM5-F1
#
_cell.length_a   1.000
_cell.length_b   1.000
_cell.length_c   1.000
_cell.angle_alpha   90.00
_cell.angle_beta   90.00
_cell.angle_gamma   90.00
#
_symmetry.space_group_name_H-M   'P 1'
#
loop_
_entity.id
_entity.type
_entity.pdbx_description
1 polymer ?
#
loop_
_entity_poly.entity_id
_entity_poly.type
_entity_poly.pdbx_seq_one_letter_code
_entity_poly.pdbx_strand_id
1 'polypeptide(L)'
;MAKTEPHAAYSAFTHGLQHRWSFVKRTIPGISPLLRPLENSIRNTFLPALLRSYTMGDDERALLTLPPRLGGMGITSPERLADEENLNSINLTRSLTEKVIAQDANGETDPNAILELKKTISRNRQSAQVVSLEHLKSILPADTVRKIHTAQETGASNWLTCLSIRAKGFSLNKQEFVDAVALRYGWPVEGIPNTCVSSPYDVNHTMTCKRGGFVCIRHDEVRDVTATMFREVCRDVSTEPTLLPMDGEHMRYRTANTANEARVDISASGAENTEPSWTSESSIRWPPATRSSPWKPPTKGMSRRNSGRMGKGFNMLIRAASHPWSSLRPAGWVPRPSVSIQD
;
A
#
# COMPACT_ATOMS: atom_id res chain seq x y z
N MET A 1 -1.17 -21.07 -5.14
CA MET A 1 -1.81 -19.93 -4.44
C MET A 1 -0.94 -18.69 -4.44
N ALA A 2 0.27 -18.67 -3.85
CA ALA A 2 1.10 -17.45 -3.79
C ALA A 2 1.38 -16.80 -5.16
N LYS A 3 1.61 -17.60 -6.22
CA LYS A 3 1.84 -17.10 -7.59
C LYS A 3 0.61 -16.46 -8.25
N THR A 4 -0.60 -16.87 -7.88
CA THR A 4 -1.87 -16.49 -8.52
C THR A 4 -2.60 -15.43 -7.70
N GLU A 5 -2.68 -15.63 -6.39
CA GLU A 5 -3.37 -14.79 -5.42
C GLU A 5 -2.43 -14.50 -4.23
N PRO A 6 -1.43 -13.62 -4.39
CA PRO A 6 -0.40 -13.40 -3.37
C PRO A 6 -0.99 -12.85 -2.07
N HIS A 7 -1.92 -11.90 -2.13
CA HIS A 7 -2.53 -11.33 -0.93
C HIS A 7 -3.29 -12.37 -0.12
N ALA A 8 -4.07 -13.24 -0.77
CA ALA A 8 -4.79 -14.31 -0.09
C ALA A 8 -3.82 -15.34 0.51
N ALA A 9 -2.76 -15.69 -0.21
CA ALA A 9 -1.72 -16.58 0.30
C ALA A 9 -1.00 -16.00 1.53
N TYR A 10 -0.67 -14.71 1.49
CA TYR A 10 -0.08 -13.99 2.63
C TYR A 10 -1.01 -13.97 3.83
N SER A 11 -2.29 -13.66 3.63
CA SER A 11 -3.30 -13.64 4.70
C SER A 11 -3.49 -15.04 5.31
N ALA A 12 -3.61 -16.08 4.49
CA ALA A 12 -3.71 -17.46 4.95
C ALA A 12 -2.45 -17.91 5.71
N PHE A 13 -1.27 -17.45 5.29
CA PHE A 13 -0.01 -17.76 5.95
C PHE A 13 0.06 -17.11 7.34
N THR A 14 -0.18 -15.80 7.42
CA THR A 14 -0.03 -15.02 8.66
C THR A 14 -1.14 -15.28 9.67
N HIS A 15 -2.38 -15.49 9.23
CA HIS A 15 -3.51 -15.73 10.14
C HIS A 15 -3.73 -17.21 10.45
N GLY A 16 -3.16 -18.13 9.67
CA GLY A 16 -3.42 -19.57 9.79
C GLY A 16 -2.16 -20.42 9.86
N LEU A 17 -1.47 -20.57 8.74
CA LEU A 17 -0.43 -21.59 8.58
C LEU A 17 0.71 -21.42 9.59
N GLN A 18 1.16 -20.19 9.86
CA GLN A 18 2.25 -19.94 10.81
C GLN A 18 1.94 -20.38 12.25
N HIS A 19 0.66 -20.50 12.60
CA HIS A 19 0.25 -20.88 13.94
C HIS A 19 0.23 -22.41 14.15
N ARG A 20 0.19 -23.21 13.08
CA ARG A 20 0.15 -24.69 13.17
C ARG A 20 1.38 -25.27 13.87
N TRP A 21 2.54 -24.68 13.65
CA TRP A 21 3.80 -25.11 14.28
C TRP A 21 4.00 -24.51 15.68
N SER A 22 3.07 -23.72 16.21
CA SER A 22 3.21 -23.13 17.56
C SER A 22 3.22 -24.19 18.64
N PHE A 23 2.40 -25.23 18.50
CA PHE A 23 2.38 -26.34 19.45
C PHE A 23 3.73 -27.04 19.49
N VAL A 24 4.23 -27.45 18.32
CA VAL A 24 5.50 -28.17 18.17
C VAL A 24 6.67 -27.38 18.75
N LYS A 25 6.76 -26.07 18.44
CA LYS A 25 7.79 -25.18 19.01
C LYS A 25 7.71 -25.07 20.54
N ARG A 26 6.53 -25.18 21.12
CA ARG A 26 6.34 -25.05 22.58
C ARG A 26 6.62 -26.34 23.33
N THR A 27 6.39 -27.50 22.70
CA THR A 27 6.41 -28.80 23.40
C THR A 27 7.70 -29.59 23.21
N ILE A 28 8.46 -29.36 22.15
CA ILE A 28 9.66 -30.14 21.83
C ILE A 28 10.91 -29.29 22.07
N PRO A 29 11.72 -29.59 23.12
CA PRO A 29 12.96 -28.86 23.38
C PRO A 29 13.99 -29.13 22.29
N GLY A 30 14.75 -28.10 21.90
CA GLY A 30 15.84 -28.23 20.92
C GLY A 30 15.40 -28.53 19.49
N ILE A 31 14.13 -28.27 19.13
CA ILE A 31 13.60 -28.53 17.79
C ILE A 31 14.11 -27.53 16.73
N SER A 32 14.71 -26.41 17.13
CA SER A 32 15.17 -25.34 16.24
C SER A 32 15.88 -25.86 14.96
N PRO A 33 16.90 -26.75 15.03
CA PRO A 33 17.59 -27.25 13.83
C PRO A 33 16.69 -28.04 12.88
N LEU A 34 15.68 -28.74 13.39
CA LEU A 34 14.73 -29.52 12.60
C LEU A 34 13.72 -28.64 11.84
N LEU A 35 13.55 -27.38 12.26
CA LEU A 35 12.70 -26.40 11.58
C LEU A 35 13.43 -25.62 10.48
N ARG A 36 14.74 -25.79 10.34
CA ARG A 36 15.54 -25.15 9.28
C ARG A 36 15.04 -25.46 7.86
N PRO A 37 14.68 -26.71 7.48
CA PRO A 37 14.12 -26.99 6.16
C PRO A 37 12.81 -26.22 5.90
N LEU A 38 12.02 -25.98 6.94
CA LEU A 38 10.80 -25.18 6.86
C LEU A 38 11.11 -23.70 6.63
N GLU A 39 12.07 -23.13 7.37
CA GLU A 39 12.53 -21.76 7.12
C GLU A 39 13.09 -21.60 5.69
N ASN A 40 13.89 -22.57 5.23
CA ASN A 40 14.41 -22.58 3.87
C ASN A 40 13.29 -22.62 2.82
N SER A 41 12.22 -23.37 3.07
CA SER A 41 11.04 -23.42 2.20
C SER A 41 10.31 -22.07 2.18
N ILE A 42 10.18 -21.41 3.33
CA ILE A 42 9.60 -20.07 3.43
C ILE A 42 10.46 -19.06 2.63
N ARG A 43 11.77 -19.08 2.85
CA ARG A 43 12.72 -18.16 2.25
C ARG A 43 12.89 -18.33 0.75
N ASN A 44 13.03 -19.57 0.28
CA ASN A 44 13.44 -19.86 -1.10
C ASN A 44 12.27 -20.21 -2.02
N THR A 45 11.10 -20.58 -1.46
CA THR A 45 9.92 -20.95 -2.27
C THR A 45 8.75 -20.01 -2.05
N PHE A 46 8.35 -19.77 -0.79
CA PHE A 46 7.15 -18.98 -0.50
C PHE A 46 7.34 -17.49 -0.76
N LEU A 47 8.38 -16.88 -0.17
CA LEU A 47 8.64 -15.44 -0.32
C LEU A 47 8.90 -15.05 -1.79
N PRO A 48 9.72 -15.76 -2.58
CA PRO A 48 9.92 -15.43 -3.99
C PRO A 48 8.65 -15.61 -4.81
N ALA A 49 7.82 -16.62 -4.49
CA ALA A 49 6.53 -16.80 -5.16
C ALA A 49 5.51 -15.70 -4.79
N LEU A 50 5.58 -15.18 -3.56
CA LEU A 50 4.71 -14.13 -3.05
C LEU A 50 5.07 -12.75 -3.63
N LEU A 51 6.37 -12.48 -3.75
CA LEU A 51 6.93 -11.16 -4.08
C LEU A 51 7.46 -11.06 -5.52
N ARG A 52 7.30 -12.13 -6.33
CA ARG A 52 7.75 -12.23 -7.73
C ARG A 52 9.27 -12.06 -7.90
N SER A 53 10.02 -13.03 -7.37
CA SER A 53 11.43 -13.29 -7.72
C SER A 53 12.46 -12.24 -7.31
N TYR A 54 12.24 -11.59 -6.17
CA TYR A 54 13.27 -10.80 -5.51
C TYR A 54 14.18 -11.69 -4.67
N THR A 55 15.49 -11.69 -4.93
CA THR A 55 16.48 -12.34 -4.07
C THR A 55 16.67 -11.51 -2.82
N MET A 56 16.22 -12.03 -1.67
CA MET A 56 16.26 -11.28 -0.42
C MET A 56 17.54 -11.53 0.37
N GLY A 57 18.19 -10.43 0.74
CA GLY A 57 19.29 -10.44 1.70
C GLY A 57 18.85 -10.91 3.09
N ASP A 58 19.81 -11.23 3.95
CA ASP A 58 19.53 -11.63 5.34
C ASP A 58 18.83 -10.52 6.13
N ASP A 59 19.23 -9.26 5.91
CA ASP A 59 18.66 -8.09 6.59
C ASP A 59 17.21 -7.83 6.17
N GLU A 60 16.90 -8.02 4.89
CA GLU A 60 15.53 -7.89 4.38
C GLU A 60 14.65 -9.00 4.91
N ARG A 61 15.16 -10.24 4.96
CA ARG A 61 14.44 -11.37 5.59
C ARG A 61 14.18 -11.09 7.07
N ALA A 62 15.15 -10.53 7.78
CA ALA A 62 14.99 -10.13 9.17
C ALA A 62 13.93 -9.02 9.32
N LEU A 63 13.91 -8.03 8.44
CA LEU A 63 12.89 -6.98 8.40
C LEU A 63 11.48 -7.56 8.18
N LEU A 64 11.31 -8.50 7.24
CA LEU A 64 10.00 -9.13 6.98
C LEU A 64 9.48 -9.97 8.15
N THR A 65 10.38 -10.45 9.01
CA THR A 65 10.05 -11.19 10.23
C THR A 65 9.36 -10.30 11.27
N LEU A 66 9.70 -9.02 11.30
CA LEU A 66 9.11 -8.05 12.22
C LEU A 66 7.62 -7.82 11.91
N PRO A 67 6.80 -7.46 12.91
CA PRO A 67 5.38 -7.21 12.70
C PRO A 67 5.16 -5.96 11.81
N PRO A 68 3.99 -5.85 11.14
CA PRO A 68 3.69 -4.71 10.26
C PRO A 68 3.77 -3.34 10.93
N ARG A 69 3.44 -3.24 12.23
CA ARG A 69 3.57 -2.01 13.04
C ARG A 69 5.02 -1.51 13.17
N LEU A 70 6.00 -2.36 12.92
CA LEU A 70 7.43 -2.07 12.94
C LEU A 70 8.00 -2.05 11.51
N GLY A 71 7.17 -1.88 10.49
CA GLY A 71 7.60 -1.85 9.09
C GLY A 71 7.79 -3.22 8.43
N GLY A 72 7.77 -4.33 9.17
CA GLY A 72 7.88 -5.68 8.61
C GLY A 72 6.58 -6.23 8.01
N MET A 73 6.49 -7.56 7.82
CA MET A 73 5.31 -8.26 7.30
C MET A 73 4.75 -9.32 8.27
N GLY A 74 5.40 -9.56 9.40
CA GLY A 74 4.99 -10.57 10.38
C GLY A 74 5.17 -12.01 9.89
N ILE A 75 6.03 -12.23 8.90
CA ILE A 75 6.35 -13.58 8.39
C ILE A 75 7.45 -14.14 9.30
N THR A 76 7.02 -14.72 10.41
CA THR A 76 7.92 -15.18 11.47
C THR A 76 8.86 -16.29 10.99
N SER A 77 10.04 -16.40 11.60
CA SER A 77 10.96 -17.51 11.36
C SER A 77 10.70 -18.64 12.37
N PRO A 78 10.27 -19.84 11.93
CA PRO A 78 9.99 -20.95 12.85
C PRO A 78 11.23 -21.43 13.61
N GLU A 79 12.40 -21.48 12.95
CA GLU A 79 13.68 -21.89 13.54
C GLU A 79 14.08 -20.92 14.67
N ARG A 80 14.17 -19.62 14.38
CA ARG A 80 14.63 -18.61 15.36
C ARG A 80 13.72 -18.48 16.59
N LEU A 81 12.42 -18.71 16.43
CA LEU A 81 11.44 -18.57 17.52
C LEU A 81 11.26 -19.84 18.35
N ALA A 82 11.79 -20.99 17.93
CA ALA A 82 11.48 -22.26 18.56
C ALA A 82 11.92 -22.31 20.03
N ASP A 83 13.17 -21.95 20.30
CA ASP A 83 13.77 -22.07 21.63
C ASP A 83 13.12 -21.09 22.62
N GLU A 84 12.87 -19.84 22.20
CA GLU A 84 12.16 -18.86 23.02
C GLU A 84 10.71 -19.28 23.31
N GLU A 85 9.97 -19.82 22.34
CA GLU A 85 8.59 -20.29 22.58
C GLU A 85 8.55 -21.49 23.51
N ASN A 86 9.51 -22.42 23.41
CA ASN A 86 9.63 -23.54 24.34
C ASN A 86 9.93 -23.05 25.77
N LEU A 87 10.92 -22.18 25.93
CA LEU A 87 11.28 -21.60 27.23
C LEU A 87 10.11 -20.84 27.86
N ASN A 88 9.39 -20.04 27.07
CA ASN A 88 8.19 -19.34 27.51
C ASN A 88 7.09 -20.30 27.95
N SER A 89 6.92 -21.43 27.24
CA SER A 89 5.97 -22.48 27.63
C SER A 89 6.33 -23.10 28.97
N ILE A 90 7.60 -23.46 29.17
CA ILE A 90 8.11 -24.02 30.44
C ILE A 90 7.89 -23.04 31.58
N ASN A 91 8.21 -21.76 31.38
CA ASN A 91 8.00 -20.72 32.39
C ASN A 91 6.52 -20.57 32.77
N LEU A 92 5.61 -20.62 31.78
CA LEU A 92 4.17 -20.51 32.02
C LEU A 92 3.59 -21.70 32.76
N THR A 93 4.09 -22.91 32.50
CA THR A 93 3.58 -24.14 33.12
C THR A 93 4.30 -24.50 34.42
N ARG A 94 5.42 -23.85 34.76
CA ARG A 94 6.26 -24.17 35.92
C ARG A 94 5.47 -24.37 37.21
N SER A 95 4.65 -23.40 37.59
CA SER A 95 3.87 -23.47 38.84
C SER A 95 2.93 -24.68 38.86
N LEU A 96 2.31 -25.00 37.71
CA LEU A 96 1.46 -26.18 37.58
C LEU A 96 2.29 -27.47 37.66
N THR A 97 3.44 -27.52 36.97
CA THR A 97 4.35 -28.67 36.99
C THR A 97 4.85 -28.97 38.41
N GLU A 98 5.25 -27.95 39.17
CA GLU A 98 5.70 -28.09 40.56
C GLU A 98 4.61 -28.68 41.46
N LYS A 99 3.37 -28.23 41.31
CA LYS A 99 2.21 -28.76 42.04
C LYS A 99 1.88 -30.21 41.68
N VAL A 100 1.95 -30.55 40.40
CA VAL A 100 1.76 -31.93 39.93
C VAL A 100 2.83 -32.86 40.51
N ILE A 101 4.09 -32.42 40.55
CA ILE A 101 5.19 -33.18 41.16
C ILE A 101 4.97 -33.36 42.67
N ALA A 102 4.49 -32.30 43.35
CA ALA A 102 4.18 -32.35 44.77
C ALA A 102 2.89 -33.13 45.12
N GLN A 103 2.15 -33.62 44.11
CA GLN A 103 0.84 -34.27 44.26
C GLN A 103 -0.15 -33.44 45.09
N ASP A 104 -0.13 -32.12 44.92
CA ASP A 104 -1.04 -31.19 45.60
C ASP A 104 -2.49 -31.47 45.19
N ALA A 105 -3.30 -31.95 46.12
CA ALA A 105 -4.70 -32.33 45.89
C ALA A 105 -5.61 -31.12 45.57
N ASN A 106 -5.21 -29.92 45.96
CA ASN A 106 -5.99 -28.70 45.73
C ASN A 106 -5.66 -28.07 44.38
N GLY A 107 -4.42 -28.22 43.89
CA GLY A 107 -4.03 -27.83 42.53
C GLY A 107 -4.22 -26.35 42.16
N GLU A 108 -4.50 -25.47 43.12
CA GLU A 108 -4.87 -24.08 42.84
C GLU A 108 -3.67 -23.28 42.32
N THR A 109 -3.71 -22.85 41.07
CA THR A 109 -2.73 -21.91 40.51
C THR A 109 -3.27 -20.49 40.59
N ASP A 110 -2.45 -19.53 41.03
CA ASP A 110 -2.84 -18.11 41.03
C ASP A 110 -3.06 -17.60 39.58
N PRO A 111 -4.31 -17.31 39.18
CA PRO A 111 -4.59 -16.82 37.83
C PRO A 111 -3.95 -15.47 37.56
N ASN A 112 -3.75 -14.64 38.59
CA ASN A 112 -3.15 -13.32 38.45
C ASN A 112 -1.66 -13.41 38.15
N ALA A 113 -0.93 -14.29 38.85
CA ALA A 113 0.46 -14.59 38.53
C ALA A 113 0.65 -15.06 37.09
N ILE A 114 -0.23 -15.95 36.59
CA ILE A 114 -0.18 -16.42 35.19
C ILE A 114 -0.44 -15.26 34.22
N LEU A 115 -1.42 -14.40 34.53
CA LEU A 115 -1.75 -13.23 33.71
C LEU A 115 -0.58 -12.24 33.65
N GLU A 116 0.07 -11.93 34.78
CA GLU A 116 1.24 -11.06 34.82
C GLU A 116 2.43 -11.67 34.09
N LEU A 117 2.65 -12.98 34.18
CA LEU A 117 3.69 -13.65 33.42
C LEU A 117 3.42 -13.57 31.90
N LYS A 118 2.17 -13.78 31.45
CA LYS A 118 1.78 -13.60 30.04
C LYS A 118 2.03 -12.16 29.58
N LYS A 119 1.71 -11.16 30.40
CA LYS A 119 2.01 -9.75 30.09
C LYS A 119 3.51 -9.52 29.97
N THR A 120 4.31 -10.05 30.88
CA THR A 120 5.77 -9.94 30.86
C THR A 120 6.37 -10.58 29.62
N ILE A 121 5.96 -11.79 29.24
CA ILE A 121 6.39 -12.45 27.99
C ILE A 121 6.03 -11.59 26.77
N SER A 122 4.81 -11.03 26.74
CA SER A 122 4.40 -10.13 25.67
C SER A 122 5.26 -8.86 25.62
N ARG A 123 5.57 -8.23 26.76
CA ARG A 123 6.44 -7.04 26.84
C ARG A 123 7.85 -7.37 26.35
N ASN A 124 8.43 -8.50 26.79
CA ASN A 124 9.76 -8.95 26.40
C ASN A 124 9.84 -9.22 24.89
N ARG A 125 8.82 -9.84 24.30
CA ARG A 125 8.73 -10.02 22.85
C ARG A 125 8.68 -8.68 22.11
N GLN A 126 7.90 -7.73 22.62
CA GLN A 126 7.78 -6.41 22.00
C GLN A 126 9.09 -5.62 22.11
N SER A 127 9.80 -5.68 23.24
CA SER A 127 11.11 -5.02 23.40
C SER A 127 12.17 -5.65 22.51
N ALA A 128 12.24 -6.98 22.43
CA ALA A 128 13.15 -7.68 21.53
C ALA A 128 12.94 -7.27 20.06
N GLN A 129 11.68 -7.18 19.62
CA GLN A 129 11.35 -6.71 18.27
C GLN A 129 11.81 -5.27 17.99
N VAL A 130 11.70 -4.38 18.99
CA VAL A 130 12.17 -2.99 18.86
C VAL A 130 13.70 -2.95 18.79
N VAL A 131 14.39 -3.73 19.63
CA VAL A 131 15.85 -3.84 19.59
C VAL A 131 16.34 -4.36 18.23
N SER A 132 15.71 -5.41 17.71
CA SER A 132 16.03 -5.94 16.37
C SER A 132 15.82 -4.90 15.27
N LEU A 133 14.77 -4.08 15.37
CA LEU A 133 14.51 -3.02 14.41
C LEU A 133 15.56 -1.91 14.48
N GLU A 134 15.95 -1.48 15.67
CA GLU A 134 17.00 -0.46 15.82
C GLU A 134 18.35 -0.97 15.31
N HIS A 135 18.66 -2.25 15.52
CA HIS A 135 19.82 -2.88 14.90
C HIS A 135 19.74 -2.85 13.36
N LEU A 136 18.60 -3.23 12.78
CA LEU A 136 18.41 -3.18 11.31
C LEU A 136 18.53 -1.76 10.76
N LYS A 137 18.02 -0.75 11.46
CA LYS A 137 18.17 0.66 11.07
C LYS A 137 19.63 1.13 11.02
N SER A 138 20.51 0.52 11.82
CA SER A 138 21.94 0.85 11.81
C SER A 138 22.70 0.26 10.63
N ILE A 139 22.17 -0.79 10.00
CA ILE A 139 22.80 -1.52 8.90
C ILE A 139 22.19 -1.11 7.54
N LEU A 140 20.87 -0.91 7.51
CA LEU A 140 20.14 -0.64 6.28
C LEU A 140 20.43 0.75 5.70
N PRO A 141 20.33 0.91 4.36
CA PRO A 141 20.47 2.21 3.72
C PRO A 141 19.49 3.26 4.26
N ALA A 142 19.92 4.52 4.29
CA ALA A 142 19.11 5.63 4.81
C ALA A 142 17.75 5.77 4.12
N ASP A 143 17.66 5.46 2.82
CA ASP A 143 16.39 5.49 2.09
C ASP A 143 15.42 4.40 2.59
N THR A 144 15.89 3.16 2.74
CA THR A 144 15.10 2.06 3.31
C THR A 144 14.63 2.40 4.74
N VAL A 145 15.48 3.03 5.55
CA VAL A 145 15.11 3.47 6.91
C VAL A 145 13.99 4.51 6.88
N ARG A 146 14.00 5.46 5.93
CA ARG A 146 12.90 6.42 5.75
C ARG A 146 11.60 5.71 5.39
N LYS A 147 11.65 4.72 4.49
CA LYS A 147 10.49 3.90 4.12
C LYS A 147 9.93 3.13 5.30
N ILE A 148 10.80 2.55 6.14
CA ILE A 148 10.40 1.89 7.39
C ILE A 148 9.68 2.86 8.31
N HIS A 149 10.19 4.08 8.48
CA HIS A 149 9.53 5.11 9.30
C HIS A 149 8.12 5.42 8.79
N THR A 150 7.94 5.61 7.48
CA THR A 150 6.61 5.78 6.88
C THR A 150 5.72 4.57 7.11
N ALA A 151 6.27 3.35 7.03
CA ALA A 151 5.52 2.12 7.26
C ALA A 151 5.09 1.91 8.73
N GLN A 152 5.76 2.58 9.67
CA GLN A 152 5.42 2.60 11.11
C GLN A 152 4.29 3.57 11.45
N GLU A 153 3.90 4.46 10.54
CA GLU A 153 2.80 5.39 10.77
C GLU A 153 1.49 4.67 11.06
N THR A 154 0.64 5.30 11.87
CA THR A 154 -0.61 4.71 12.31
C THR A 154 -1.53 4.44 11.13
N GLY A 155 -1.85 3.16 10.92
CA GLY A 155 -2.72 2.72 9.83
C GLY A 155 -2.02 2.44 8.50
N ALA A 156 -0.73 2.79 8.34
CA ALA A 156 0.04 2.55 7.11
C ALA A 156 0.13 1.06 6.73
N SER A 157 0.00 0.19 7.74
CA SER A 157 0.14 -1.26 7.61
C SER A 157 -1.20 -2.02 7.69
N ASN A 158 -2.34 -1.33 7.68
CA ASN A 158 -3.65 -1.95 7.84
C ASN A 158 -4.02 -2.91 6.71
N TRP A 159 -3.54 -2.64 5.50
CA TRP A 159 -3.78 -3.49 4.33
C TRP A 159 -3.06 -4.84 4.40
N LEU A 160 -2.01 -4.96 5.22
CA LEU A 160 -1.33 -6.23 5.52
C LEU A 160 -2.02 -6.97 6.67
N THR A 161 -2.55 -6.26 7.66
CA THR A 161 -3.17 -6.90 8.84
C THR A 161 -4.63 -7.31 8.60
N CYS A 162 -5.31 -6.70 7.62
CA CYS A 162 -6.69 -7.02 7.28
C CYS A 162 -6.81 -8.39 6.59
N LEU A 163 -7.92 -9.10 6.85
CA LEU A 163 -8.25 -10.30 6.09
C LEU A 163 -8.66 -9.94 4.67
N SER A 164 -8.14 -10.66 3.68
CA SER A 164 -8.40 -10.44 2.27
C SER A 164 -9.80 -10.96 1.86
N ILE A 165 -10.86 -10.32 2.35
CA ILE A 165 -12.25 -10.70 2.08
C ILE A 165 -12.76 -9.96 0.83
N ARG A 166 -12.95 -10.70 -0.28
CA ARG A 166 -13.41 -10.14 -1.57
C ARG A 166 -14.76 -9.43 -1.44
N ALA A 167 -15.74 -10.03 -0.76
CA ALA A 167 -17.07 -9.46 -0.57
C ALA A 167 -17.07 -8.10 0.18
N LYS A 168 -16.00 -7.77 0.92
CA LYS A 168 -15.86 -6.49 1.62
C LYS A 168 -14.94 -5.51 0.90
N GLY A 169 -14.45 -5.87 -0.29
CA GLY A 169 -13.52 -5.05 -1.07
C GLY A 169 -12.12 -4.96 -0.46
N PHE A 170 -11.74 -5.90 0.40
CA PHE A 170 -10.42 -5.93 1.05
C PHE A 170 -9.39 -6.76 0.29
N SER A 171 -9.80 -7.47 -0.77
CA SER A 171 -8.88 -8.17 -1.65
C SER A 171 -8.22 -7.21 -2.64
N LEU A 172 -6.92 -7.03 -2.49
CA LEU A 172 -6.03 -6.51 -3.53
C LEU A 172 -5.81 -7.57 -4.63
N ASN A 173 -5.69 -7.11 -5.87
CA ASN A 173 -5.31 -7.97 -6.99
C ASN A 173 -3.82 -8.35 -6.91
N LYS A 174 -3.39 -9.27 -7.78
CA LYS A 174 -2.00 -9.77 -7.79
C LYS A 174 -0.97 -8.65 -7.96
N GLN A 175 -1.22 -7.73 -8.89
CA GLN A 175 -0.30 -6.65 -9.21
C GLN A 175 -0.29 -5.58 -8.11
N GLU A 176 -1.46 -5.17 -7.65
CA GLU A 176 -1.63 -4.19 -6.57
C GLU A 176 -0.90 -4.61 -5.30
N PHE A 177 -0.99 -5.89 -4.91
CA PHE A 177 -0.31 -6.39 -3.72
C PHE A 177 1.22 -6.35 -3.88
N VAL A 178 1.75 -6.85 -4.99
CA VAL A 178 3.20 -6.89 -5.23
C VAL A 178 3.77 -5.48 -5.32
N ASP A 179 3.10 -4.60 -6.08
CA ASP A 179 3.54 -3.20 -6.23
C ASP A 179 3.45 -2.45 -4.90
N ALA A 180 2.41 -2.68 -4.09
CA ALA A 180 2.31 -2.08 -2.76
C ALA A 180 3.44 -2.54 -1.82
N VAL A 181 3.83 -3.83 -1.87
CA VAL A 181 4.99 -4.31 -1.11
C VAL A 181 6.28 -3.69 -1.63
N ALA A 182 6.47 -3.61 -2.94
CA ALA A 182 7.66 -3.01 -3.53
C ALA A 182 7.80 -1.53 -3.15
N LEU A 183 6.72 -0.75 -3.27
CA LEU A 183 6.66 0.65 -2.87
C LEU A 183 6.92 0.85 -1.37
N ARG A 184 6.42 -0.07 -0.53
CA ARG A 184 6.62 -0.04 0.92
C ARG A 184 8.09 -0.17 1.30
N TYR A 185 8.86 -1.00 0.60
CA TYR A 185 10.28 -1.22 0.90
C TYR A 185 11.25 -0.45 0.00
N GLY A 186 10.73 0.25 -1.01
CA GLY A 186 11.57 0.94 -2.01
C GLY A 186 12.20 -0.02 -3.02
N TRP A 187 11.63 -1.21 -3.19
CA TRP A 187 12.07 -2.17 -4.19
C TRP A 187 11.63 -1.75 -5.60
N PRO A 188 12.35 -2.19 -6.65
CA PRO A 188 11.97 -1.89 -8.02
C PRO A 188 10.59 -2.48 -8.36
N VAL A 189 9.74 -1.65 -8.97
CA VAL A 189 8.42 -2.07 -9.45
C VAL A 189 8.55 -2.60 -10.88
N GLU A 190 8.07 -3.81 -11.14
CA GLU A 190 8.15 -4.42 -12.47
C GLU A 190 7.25 -3.68 -13.47
N GLY A 191 7.75 -3.46 -14.69
CA GLY A 191 6.97 -3.02 -15.85
C GLY A 191 6.56 -1.54 -15.86
N ILE A 192 7.24 -0.70 -15.10
CA ILE A 192 7.30 0.73 -15.41
C ILE A 192 8.20 0.95 -16.63
N PRO A 193 7.88 1.90 -17.53
CA PRO A 193 8.81 2.29 -18.59
C PRO A 193 10.10 2.86 -17.99
N ASN A 194 11.22 2.77 -18.71
CA ASN A 194 12.52 3.27 -18.23
C ASN A 194 12.72 4.76 -18.53
N THR A 195 11.97 5.32 -19.48
CA THR A 195 12.12 6.69 -19.95
C THR A 195 10.77 7.39 -20.11
N CYS A 196 10.75 8.67 -19.76
CA CYS A 196 9.70 9.61 -20.08
C CYS A 196 10.15 10.53 -21.22
N VAL A 197 9.22 11.23 -21.85
CA VAL A 197 9.47 12.29 -22.84
C VAL A 197 10.46 13.36 -22.34
N SER A 198 10.56 13.58 -21.03
CA SER A 198 11.40 14.65 -20.45
C SER A 198 12.55 14.18 -19.54
N SER A 199 12.54 12.94 -19.06
CA SER A 199 13.43 12.50 -17.97
C SER A 199 13.47 10.97 -17.81
N PRO A 200 14.46 10.42 -17.07
CA PRO A 200 14.39 9.04 -16.59
C PRO A 200 13.08 8.79 -15.83
N TYR A 201 12.53 7.60 -15.99
CA TYR A 201 11.21 7.26 -15.46
C TYR A 201 11.37 6.43 -14.18
N ASP A 202 11.28 7.08 -13.03
CA ASP A 202 11.28 6.44 -11.72
C ASP A 202 9.87 6.47 -11.08
N VAL A 203 9.74 5.78 -9.95
CA VAL A 203 8.50 5.74 -9.15
C VAL A 203 8.04 7.15 -8.75
N ASN A 204 8.96 8.06 -8.45
CA ASN A 204 8.60 9.42 -8.04
C ASN A 204 8.11 10.27 -9.23
N HIS A 205 8.76 10.13 -10.38
CA HIS A 205 8.36 10.75 -11.63
C HIS A 205 6.97 10.29 -12.05
N THR A 206 6.67 9.00 -11.89
CA THR A 206 5.33 8.44 -12.12
C THR A 206 4.24 9.20 -11.36
N MET A 207 4.52 9.64 -10.12
CA MET A 207 3.57 10.35 -9.27
C MET A 207 3.45 11.86 -9.57
N THR A 208 4.45 12.44 -10.24
CA THR A 208 4.58 13.91 -10.39
C THR A 208 4.58 14.39 -11.85
N CYS A 209 4.75 13.47 -12.80
CA CYS A 209 4.84 13.78 -14.22
C CYS A 209 3.56 14.50 -14.71
N LYS A 210 3.76 15.52 -15.54
CA LYS A 210 2.68 16.32 -16.15
C LYS A 210 2.37 15.91 -17.59
N ARG A 211 3.23 15.08 -18.19
CA ARG A 211 3.10 14.57 -19.57
C ARG A 211 2.55 13.14 -19.63
N GLY A 212 2.34 12.54 -18.47
CA GLY A 212 1.86 11.18 -18.26
C GLY A 212 1.87 10.89 -16.76
N GLY A 213 1.67 9.65 -16.35
CA GLY A 213 1.74 9.32 -14.92
C GLY A 213 0.41 9.49 -14.19
N PHE A 214 0.49 9.47 -12.86
CA PHE A 214 -0.65 9.55 -11.96
C PHE A 214 -1.45 10.85 -12.11
N VAL A 215 -0.79 11.98 -12.37
CA VAL A 215 -1.46 13.28 -12.51
C VAL A 215 -2.40 13.29 -13.71
N CYS A 216 -1.94 12.78 -14.86
CA CYS A 216 -2.76 12.67 -16.07
C CYS A 216 -3.92 11.70 -15.86
N ILE A 217 -3.66 10.51 -15.31
CA ILE A 217 -4.72 9.53 -15.01
C ILE A 217 -5.80 10.13 -14.11
N ARG A 218 -5.40 10.91 -13.08
CA ARG A 218 -6.35 11.57 -12.19
C ARG A 218 -7.21 12.61 -12.90
N HIS A 219 -6.62 13.38 -13.81
CA HIS A 219 -7.32 14.38 -14.61
C HIS A 219 -8.28 13.71 -15.60
N ASP A 220 -7.79 12.69 -16.32
CA ASP A 220 -8.59 11.87 -17.24
C ASP A 220 -9.79 11.24 -16.52
N GLU A 221 -9.61 10.66 -15.33
CA GLU A 221 -10.71 10.10 -14.54
C GLU A 221 -11.77 11.15 -14.17
N VAL A 222 -11.36 12.36 -13.75
CA VAL A 222 -12.31 13.43 -13.41
C VAL A 222 -13.05 13.91 -14.65
N ARG A 223 -12.33 14.07 -15.77
CA ARG A 223 -12.92 14.41 -17.07
C ARG A 223 -13.95 13.37 -17.48
N ASP A 224 -13.61 12.09 -17.44
CA ASP A 224 -14.47 11.01 -17.93
C ASP A 224 -15.71 10.79 -17.06
N VAL A 225 -15.59 10.92 -15.73
CA VAL A 225 -16.74 10.90 -14.83
C VAL A 225 -17.67 12.07 -15.11
N THR A 226 -17.12 13.27 -15.27
CA THR A 226 -17.89 14.48 -15.55
C THR A 226 -18.60 14.37 -16.90
N ALA A 227 -17.91 13.89 -17.94
CA ALA A 227 -18.49 13.67 -19.26
C ALA A 227 -19.60 12.61 -19.22
N THR A 228 -19.45 11.58 -18.39
CA THR A 228 -20.51 10.56 -18.19
C THR A 228 -21.75 11.17 -17.57
N MET A 229 -21.61 12.05 -16.56
CA MET A 229 -22.74 12.77 -15.99
C MET A 229 -23.41 13.70 -17.02
N PHE A 230 -22.62 14.40 -17.85
CA PHE A 230 -23.19 15.26 -18.88
C PHE A 230 -23.96 14.49 -19.94
N ARG A 231 -23.56 13.26 -20.28
CA ARG A 231 -24.29 12.42 -21.25
C ARG A 231 -25.70 12.04 -20.77
N GLU A 232 -26.00 12.13 -19.48
CA GLU A 232 -27.34 11.89 -18.95
C GLU A 232 -28.30 13.08 -19.19
N VAL A 233 -27.76 14.29 -19.36
CA VAL A 233 -28.55 15.55 -19.41
C VAL A 233 -28.44 16.26 -20.76
N CYS A 234 -27.27 16.19 -21.39
CA CYS A 234 -26.94 16.87 -22.64
C CYS A 234 -26.97 15.86 -23.79
N ARG A 235 -27.48 16.30 -24.95
CA ARG A 235 -27.64 15.43 -26.13
C ARG A 235 -26.32 15.19 -26.88
N ASP A 236 -25.41 16.13 -26.82
CA ASP A 236 -24.13 16.05 -27.52
C ASP A 236 -22.98 16.39 -26.56
N VAL A 237 -22.18 15.37 -26.24
CA VAL A 237 -21.08 15.45 -25.28
C VAL A 237 -19.85 14.77 -25.86
N SER A 238 -18.78 15.54 -26.01
CA SER A 238 -17.49 15.05 -26.50
C SER A 238 -16.38 15.29 -25.48
N THR A 239 -15.50 14.30 -25.32
CA THR A 239 -14.30 14.37 -24.48
C THR A 239 -13.11 14.72 -25.34
N GLU A 240 -12.31 15.70 -24.90
CA GLU A 240 -11.13 16.18 -25.61
C GLU A 240 -11.31 16.63 -27.08
N PRO A 241 -12.39 17.35 -27.43
CA PRO A 241 -12.53 17.91 -28.78
C PRO A 241 -11.45 18.96 -29.05
N THR A 242 -11.01 19.01 -30.31
CA THR A 242 -10.06 20.02 -30.78
C THR A 242 -10.75 21.37 -30.91
N LEU A 243 -10.11 22.42 -30.42
CA LEU A 243 -10.52 23.80 -30.63
C LEU A 243 -10.22 24.25 -32.06
N LEU A 244 -11.01 25.19 -32.55
CA LEU A 244 -10.72 25.85 -33.81
C LEU A 244 -9.38 26.61 -33.72
N PRO A 245 -8.57 26.59 -34.79
CA PRO A 245 -7.33 27.35 -34.84
C PRO A 245 -7.62 28.85 -34.77
N MET A 246 -6.68 29.62 -34.22
CA MET A 246 -6.80 31.08 -34.15
C MET A 246 -6.08 31.73 -35.32
N ASP A 247 -6.78 32.60 -36.06
CA ASP A 247 -6.22 33.39 -37.16
C ASP A 247 -5.82 34.81 -36.68
N GLY A 248 -4.99 34.88 -35.64
CA GLY A 248 -4.45 36.14 -35.11
C GLY A 248 -5.29 36.83 -34.03
N GLU A 249 -6.31 36.15 -33.50
CA GLU A 249 -7.13 36.66 -32.40
C GLU A 249 -6.35 36.76 -31.07
N HIS A 250 -6.56 37.83 -30.31
CA HIS A 250 -5.95 38.02 -29.00
C HIS A 250 -6.92 37.67 -27.87
N MET A 251 -6.63 36.59 -27.14
CA MET A 251 -7.41 36.20 -25.98
C MET A 251 -7.20 37.16 -24.81
N ARG A 252 -8.29 37.59 -24.18
CA ARG A 252 -8.30 38.55 -23.06
C ARG A 252 -7.51 38.07 -21.83
N TYR A 253 -7.48 36.76 -21.60
CA TYR A 253 -6.87 36.17 -20.42
C TYR A 253 -5.57 35.44 -20.79
N ARG A 254 -4.50 35.70 -20.03
CA ARG A 254 -3.19 35.04 -20.20
C ARG A 254 -3.26 33.51 -20.01
N THR A 255 -4.30 33.02 -19.34
CA THR A 255 -4.54 31.59 -19.10
C THR A 255 -5.23 30.87 -20.26
N ALA A 256 -5.69 31.60 -21.28
CA ALA A 256 -6.28 31.00 -22.47
C ALA A 256 -5.21 30.23 -23.27
N ASN A 257 -5.57 29.03 -23.72
CA ASN A 257 -4.65 28.20 -24.48
C ASN A 257 -4.68 28.62 -25.95
N THR A 258 -3.62 29.28 -26.40
CA THR A 258 -3.47 29.77 -27.79
C THR A 258 -2.60 28.84 -28.65
N ALA A 259 -2.24 27.66 -28.15
CA ALA A 259 -1.44 26.70 -28.89
C ALA A 259 -2.24 26.08 -30.06
N ASN A 260 -1.54 25.76 -31.15
CA ASN A 260 -2.10 24.96 -32.23
C ASN A 260 -2.50 23.57 -31.69
N GLU A 261 -3.63 23.04 -32.16
CA GLU A 261 -4.23 21.78 -31.67
C GLU A 261 -4.67 21.82 -30.19
N ALA A 262 -4.97 23.00 -29.65
CA ALA A 262 -5.55 23.12 -28.31
C ALA A 262 -6.82 22.28 -28.18
N ARG A 263 -6.98 21.60 -27.03
CA ARG A 263 -8.17 20.81 -26.71
C ARG A 263 -8.87 21.36 -25.46
N VAL A 264 -10.18 21.20 -25.44
CA VAL A 264 -11.04 21.40 -24.25
C VAL A 264 -11.20 20.05 -23.56
N ASP A 265 -11.35 20.02 -22.24
CA ASP A 265 -11.51 18.75 -21.51
C ASP A 265 -12.85 18.07 -21.89
N ILE A 266 -13.95 18.84 -21.87
CA ILE A 266 -15.31 18.38 -22.22
C ILE A 266 -16.05 19.49 -22.98
N SER A 267 -16.67 19.15 -24.11
CA SER A 267 -17.73 19.97 -24.71
C SER A 267 -19.07 19.29 -24.49
N ALA A 268 -20.07 20.06 -24.08
CA ALA A 268 -21.45 19.61 -23.90
C ALA A 268 -22.42 20.65 -24.48
N SER A 269 -23.36 20.19 -25.31
CA SER A 269 -24.40 21.01 -25.92
C SER A 269 -25.79 20.37 -25.78
N GLY A 270 -26.83 21.21 -25.83
CA GLY A 270 -28.22 20.75 -25.79
C GLY A 270 -28.71 20.36 -24.39
N ALA A 271 -28.24 21.02 -23.34
CA ALA A 271 -28.91 20.97 -22.04
C ALA A 271 -30.34 21.54 -22.22
N GLU A 272 -31.36 20.71 -22.00
CA GLU A 272 -32.75 21.15 -22.10
C GLU A 272 -33.07 22.12 -20.96
N ASN A 273 -33.09 23.41 -21.27
CA ASN A 273 -33.81 24.38 -20.44
C ASN A 273 -35.31 24.17 -20.68
N THR A 274 -36.09 24.09 -19.61
CA THR A 274 -37.57 24.15 -19.66
C THR A 274 -38.11 25.51 -20.13
N GLU A 275 -37.26 26.41 -20.61
CA GLU A 275 -37.66 27.66 -21.25
C GLU A 275 -37.14 27.75 -22.71
N PRO A 276 -37.98 28.16 -23.67
CA PRO A 276 -37.66 28.14 -25.09
C PRO A 276 -36.86 29.38 -25.50
N SER A 277 -35.56 29.35 -25.24
CA SER A 277 -34.48 30.04 -25.96
C SER A 277 -33.20 29.81 -25.16
N TRP A 278 -32.03 29.84 -25.79
CA TRP A 278 -30.71 29.55 -25.21
C TRP A 278 -30.31 28.06 -25.20
N THR A 279 -29.72 27.61 -26.31
CA THR A 279 -28.72 26.53 -26.28
C THR A 279 -27.46 27.08 -25.62
N SER A 280 -27.17 26.68 -24.39
CA SER A 280 -25.91 27.01 -23.73
C SER A 280 -24.86 25.97 -24.13
N GLU A 281 -23.80 26.42 -24.80
CA GLU A 281 -22.58 25.62 -24.95
C GLU A 281 -21.74 25.86 -23.71
N SER A 282 -21.57 24.81 -22.90
CA SER A 282 -20.77 24.88 -21.67
C SER A 282 -19.47 24.12 -21.89
N SER A 283 -18.38 24.89 -21.98
CA SER A 283 -17.02 24.36 -22.04
C SER A 283 -16.43 24.40 -20.65
N ILE A 284 -16.10 23.23 -20.10
CA ILE A 284 -15.44 23.13 -18.80
C ILE A 284 -13.98 22.79 -19.05
N ARG A 285 -13.10 23.66 -18.56
CA ARG A 285 -11.65 23.47 -18.55
C ARG A 285 -11.14 23.55 -17.13
N TRP A 286 -10.41 22.54 -16.71
CA TRP A 286 -9.69 22.59 -15.45
C TRP A 286 -8.35 23.32 -15.65
N PRO A 287 -7.95 24.20 -14.72
CA PRO A 287 -6.65 24.86 -14.83
C PRO A 287 -5.53 23.82 -14.84
N PRO A 288 -4.45 24.04 -15.63
CA PRO A 288 -3.28 23.18 -15.55
C PRO A 288 -2.76 23.19 -14.11
N ALA A 289 -2.29 22.03 -13.63
CA ALA A 289 -1.73 21.87 -12.30
C ALA A 289 -0.39 22.59 -12.18
N THR A 290 -0.39 23.92 -12.21
CA THR A 290 0.76 24.80 -12.04
C THR A 290 0.54 25.70 -10.83
N ARG A 291 1.50 25.61 -9.91
CA ARG A 291 1.60 26.30 -8.62
C ARG A 291 0.78 25.67 -7.48
N SER A 292 1.24 24.51 -7.00
CA SER A 292 1.02 24.14 -5.60
C SER A 292 1.80 25.13 -4.73
N SER A 293 1.10 26.00 -4.00
CA SER A 293 1.69 26.64 -2.83
C SER A 293 2.31 25.57 -1.92
N PRO A 294 3.40 25.86 -1.18
CA PRO A 294 3.93 24.92 -0.20
C PRO A 294 2.80 24.49 0.72
N TRP A 295 2.52 23.19 0.78
CA TRP A 295 1.53 22.65 1.70
C TRP A 295 1.97 23.00 3.12
N LYS A 296 1.28 23.93 3.77
CA LYS A 296 1.42 24.16 5.20
C LYS A 296 0.51 23.17 5.93
N PRO A 297 1.03 22.32 6.83
CA PRO A 297 0.18 21.45 7.62
C PRO A 297 -0.79 22.28 8.45
N PRO A 298 -2.07 21.89 8.57
CA PRO A 298 -2.99 22.53 9.49
C PRO A 298 -2.48 22.36 10.93
N THR A 299 -2.12 23.47 11.56
CA THR A 299 -1.84 23.51 13.00
C THR A 299 -3.11 23.18 13.77
N LYS A 300 -3.04 22.09 14.54
CA LYS A 300 -3.85 21.71 15.71
C LYS A 300 -5.37 21.95 15.59
N GLY A 301 -6.10 20.86 15.35
CA GLY A 301 -7.54 20.84 15.65
C GLY A 301 -8.29 19.66 15.04
N MET A 302 -7.88 18.41 15.26
CA MET A 302 -8.79 17.29 15.00
C MET A 302 -8.76 16.30 16.16
N SER A 303 -9.76 16.48 17.02
CA SER A 303 -10.11 15.63 18.14
C SER A 303 -10.47 14.22 17.69
N ARG A 304 -10.10 13.24 18.53
CA ARG A 304 -10.48 11.83 18.51
C ARG A 304 -11.97 11.65 18.15
N ARG A 305 -12.26 11.00 17.02
CA ARG A 305 -13.43 10.10 16.87
C ARG A 305 -13.32 9.24 15.59
N ASN A 306 -13.65 7.95 15.75
CA ASN A 306 -13.88 6.92 14.72
C ASN A 306 -12.67 6.22 14.06
N SER A 307 -12.10 5.28 14.81
CA SER A 307 -11.17 4.23 14.34
C SER A 307 -11.79 3.20 13.37
N GLY A 308 -13.11 3.20 13.14
CA GLY A 308 -13.80 2.21 12.30
C GLY A 308 -13.90 2.51 10.79
N ARG A 309 -13.63 3.75 10.34
CA ARG A 309 -13.74 4.15 8.91
C ARG A 309 -12.41 4.16 8.15
N MET A 310 -11.27 4.07 8.85
CA MET A 310 -9.94 4.24 8.23
C MET A 310 -9.56 3.10 7.27
N GLY A 311 -10.09 1.88 7.45
CA GLY A 311 -9.77 0.74 6.58
C GLY A 311 -10.27 0.90 5.13
N LYS A 312 -11.41 1.58 4.92
CA LYS A 312 -11.97 1.82 3.58
C LYS A 312 -11.22 2.94 2.85
N GLY A 313 -10.88 4.02 3.54
CA GLY A 313 -10.12 5.14 2.99
C GLY A 313 -8.69 4.75 2.60
N PHE A 314 -8.04 3.88 3.39
CA PHE A 314 -6.69 3.44 3.10
C PHE A 314 -6.62 2.41 1.97
N ASN A 315 -7.58 1.48 1.87
CA ASN A 315 -7.69 0.63 0.68
C ASN A 315 -8.07 1.41 -0.57
N MET A 316 -8.80 2.52 -0.44
CA MET A 316 -9.05 3.46 -1.53
C MET A 316 -7.77 4.24 -1.90
N LEU A 317 -6.89 4.54 -0.94
CA LEU A 317 -5.58 5.17 -1.16
C LEU A 317 -4.56 4.21 -1.78
N ILE A 318 -4.54 2.95 -1.35
CA ILE A 318 -3.74 1.90 -2.00
C ILE A 318 -4.31 1.61 -3.38
N ARG A 319 -5.63 1.46 -3.55
CA ARG A 319 -6.25 1.34 -4.87
C ARG A 319 -6.00 2.58 -5.71
N ALA A 320 -6.09 3.79 -5.17
CA ALA A 320 -5.71 5.01 -5.86
C ALA A 320 -4.20 5.11 -6.10
N ALA A 321 -3.37 4.35 -5.40
CA ALA A 321 -1.93 4.24 -5.60
C ALA A 321 -1.52 2.90 -6.22
N SER A 322 -2.43 2.09 -6.76
CA SER A 322 -2.14 0.81 -7.43
C SER A 322 -3.01 0.54 -8.67
N HIS A 323 -4.27 0.99 -8.70
CA HIS A 323 -5.07 1.13 -9.93
C HIS A 323 -4.40 1.99 -11.01
N PRO A 324 -3.75 3.13 -10.69
CA PRO A 324 -3.01 3.85 -11.70
C PRO A 324 -1.84 3.03 -12.24
N TRP A 325 -1.22 2.17 -11.43
CA TRP A 325 -0.02 1.41 -11.79
C TRP A 325 -0.30 0.31 -12.81
N SER A 326 -1.50 -0.28 -12.78
CA SER A 326 -1.98 -1.13 -13.86
C SER A 326 -2.19 -0.37 -15.18
N SER A 327 -2.65 0.89 -15.13
CA SER A 327 -2.85 1.76 -16.31
C SER A 327 -1.59 2.51 -16.77
N LEU A 328 -0.51 2.48 -15.98
CA LEU A 328 0.80 3.06 -16.32
C LEU A 328 1.64 2.17 -17.25
N ARG A 329 1.18 0.94 -17.51
CA ARG A 329 1.79 0.04 -18.49
C ARG A 329 1.31 0.36 -19.90
N PRO A 330 2.18 0.24 -20.92
CA PRO A 330 1.93 0.70 -22.27
C PRO A 330 1.02 -0.27 -23.03
N ALA A 331 -0.24 -0.42 -22.62
CA ALA A 331 -1.28 -0.94 -23.50
C ALA A 331 -2.03 0.27 -24.09
N GLY A 332 -1.33 1.09 -24.88
CA GLY A 332 -1.94 2.19 -25.64
C GLY A 332 -1.47 3.61 -25.33
N TRP A 333 -0.24 3.82 -24.83
CA TRP A 333 0.30 5.18 -24.72
C TRP A 333 0.54 5.77 -26.12
N VAL A 334 -0.29 6.73 -26.51
CA VAL A 334 -0.01 7.66 -27.62
C VAL A 334 0.55 8.94 -27.00
N PRO A 335 1.79 9.35 -27.34
CA PRO A 335 2.33 10.61 -26.86
C PRO A 335 1.42 11.77 -27.27
N ARG A 336 1.00 12.60 -26.31
CA ARG A 336 0.40 13.90 -26.63
C ARG A 336 1.50 14.82 -27.17
N PRO A 337 1.29 15.52 -28.30
CA PRO A 337 2.27 16.47 -28.83
C PRO A 337 2.57 17.59 -27.82
N SER A 338 3.79 18.10 -27.90
CA SER A 338 4.40 19.02 -26.93
C SER A 338 3.64 20.34 -26.79
N VAL A 339 3.29 20.71 -25.56
CA VAL A 339 2.99 22.10 -25.20
C VAL A 339 4.30 22.75 -24.74
N SER A 340 4.92 23.52 -25.62
CA SER A 340 5.99 24.45 -25.26
C SER A 340 5.36 25.63 -24.50
N ILE A 341 5.48 25.62 -23.18
CA ILE A 341 5.34 26.86 -22.41
C ILE A 341 6.72 27.52 -22.50
N GLN A 342 6.87 28.49 -23.40
CA GLN A 342 7.96 29.46 -23.29
C GLN A 342 7.67 30.33 -22.07
N ASP A 343 8.72 30.56 -21.26
CA ASP A 343 8.70 31.19 -19.94
C ASP A 343 8.01 32.57 -19.86
#